data_AF-A0A7X9W6N0-F1
#
_entry.id   AF-A0A7X9W6N0-F1
#
_cell.length_a   1.000
_cell.length_b   1.000
_cell.length_c   1.000
_cell.angle_alpha   90.00
_cell.angle_beta   90.00
_cell.angle_gamma   90.00
#
_symmetry.space_group_name_H-M   'P 1'
#
loop_
_entity.id
_entity.type
_entity.pdbx_description
1 polymer ?
#
loop_
_entity_poly.entity_id
_entity_poly.type
_entity_poly.pdbx_seq_one_letter_code
_entity_poly.pdbx_strand_id
1 'polypeptide(L)'
;MPPVNAPYHPEGLLSRPLHARVDADAVAHNLARLRASLPGGANAPRLWATVKADAYGHGLARILPALQGADGLAVLHLDEARACRRMGWSGPLLVYGGLYSPADALLLDTPGLHLVITHAAQLDWLAHAPAAARPAVWLRFAGDIHHTGFSAEDYRSAHQAAQALSARGLIGEVGHLNHYARADEHDGASRADAWFRDVIAGLPGPVSTSNSAALLRHTAMAAETQWVRPGLALYGASPFTDRSAAQLDLRPAMSLHSQIVGVQRVQAGAGVGYSGAYQVPAAMDVGIVTCGYADGYPRHAPTGTPVIVDGVRTRLLGRVSMDMMAVDLGPVPHAGIGSPVTLWGTAALPVEEVAASAGTIAAELLTGLSARVPVASAGLGRAP
;
A
#
# COMPACT_ATOMS: atom_id res chain seq x y z
N MET A 1 31.68 13.31 -9.14
CA MET A 1 30.89 12.40 -10.01
C MET A 1 29.57 12.16 -9.33
N PRO A 2 28.41 12.40 -9.97
CA PRO A 2 27.13 12.01 -9.39
C PRO A 2 27.10 10.48 -9.22
N PRO A 3 26.43 9.95 -8.19
CA PRO A 3 26.37 8.52 -7.95
C PRO A 3 25.73 7.79 -9.14
N VAL A 4 26.37 6.69 -9.55
CA VAL A 4 25.81 5.70 -10.46
C VAL A 4 24.51 5.21 -9.82
N ASN A 5 23.35 5.61 -10.35
CA ASN A 5 21.97 5.40 -9.83
C ASN A 5 21.29 6.57 -9.10
N ALA A 6 21.68 7.83 -9.33
CA ALA A 6 20.77 8.93 -9.01
C ALA A 6 19.44 8.75 -9.79
N PRO A 7 18.27 8.81 -9.14
CA PRO A 7 17.00 8.70 -9.84
C PRO A 7 16.90 9.83 -10.87
N TYR A 8 16.72 9.45 -12.14
CA TYR A 8 16.43 10.39 -13.21
C TYR A 8 15.07 11.03 -12.93
N HIS A 9 15.09 12.27 -12.44
CA HIS A 9 13.92 13.12 -12.27
C HIS A 9 13.91 14.12 -13.43
N PRO A 10 13.21 13.85 -14.55
CA PRO A 10 13.01 14.88 -15.56
C PRO A 10 12.14 15.98 -14.92
N GLU A 11 12.75 17.13 -14.62
CA GLU A 11 12.02 18.32 -14.25
C GLU A 11 11.19 18.78 -15.47
N GLY A 12 9.87 18.82 -15.32
CA GLY A 12 8.94 19.34 -16.33
C GLY A 12 7.83 18.36 -16.71
N LEU A 13 6.59 18.74 -16.41
CA LEU A 13 5.33 18.08 -16.79
C LEU A 13 5.05 18.05 -18.32
N LEU A 14 6.03 18.35 -19.17
CA LEU A 14 5.76 18.83 -20.55
C LEU A 14 6.24 17.94 -21.69
N SER A 15 6.99 16.85 -21.47
CA SER A 15 7.50 16.04 -22.59
C SER A 15 6.76 14.72 -22.82
N ARG A 16 6.15 14.12 -21.79
CA ARG A 16 5.44 12.82 -21.90
C ARG A 16 4.04 12.92 -21.29
N PRO A 17 2.98 12.52 -22.01
CA PRO A 17 1.59 12.70 -21.55
C PRO A 17 1.16 11.71 -20.45
N LEU A 18 2.04 10.77 -20.09
CA LEU A 18 1.86 9.87 -18.95
C LEU A 18 2.03 10.64 -17.63
N HIS A 19 1.06 10.53 -16.73
CA HIS A 19 1.17 11.03 -15.36
C HIS A 19 0.27 10.23 -14.40
N ALA A 20 0.67 10.18 -13.13
CA ALA A 20 -0.19 9.75 -12.05
C ALA A 20 -0.84 10.97 -11.40
N ARG A 21 -2.12 10.87 -11.04
CA ARG A 21 -2.80 11.87 -10.20
C ARG A 21 -3.06 11.25 -8.84
N VAL A 22 -2.60 11.93 -7.77
CA VAL A 22 -2.81 11.54 -6.37
C VAL A 22 -3.77 12.52 -5.71
N ASP A 23 -4.85 12.01 -5.12
CA ASP A 23 -5.91 12.78 -4.48
C ASP A 23 -5.87 12.60 -2.96
N ALA A 24 -5.44 13.66 -2.25
CA ALA A 24 -5.37 13.66 -0.79
C ALA A 24 -6.76 13.67 -0.14
N ASP A 25 -7.78 14.27 -0.77
CA ASP A 25 -9.15 14.26 -0.24
C ASP A 25 -9.72 12.84 -0.23
N ALA A 26 -9.36 12.02 -1.23
CA ALA A 26 -9.73 10.61 -1.26
C ALA A 26 -9.11 9.85 -0.09
N VAL A 27 -7.83 10.09 0.24
CA VAL A 27 -7.18 9.49 1.43
C VAL A 27 -7.88 9.90 2.73
N ALA A 28 -8.20 11.19 2.88
CA ALA A 28 -8.89 11.71 4.06
C ALA A 28 -10.29 11.09 4.20
N HIS A 29 -11.03 10.99 3.09
CA HIS A 29 -12.33 10.30 3.04
C HIS A 29 -12.19 8.84 3.46
N ASN A 30 -11.26 8.09 2.87
CA ASN A 30 -11.06 6.68 3.18
C ASN A 30 -10.69 6.46 4.64
N LEU A 31 -9.83 7.31 5.20
CA LEU A 31 -9.47 7.27 6.61
C LEU A 31 -10.70 7.46 7.51
N ALA A 32 -11.56 8.44 7.20
CA ALA A 32 -12.80 8.66 7.92
C ALA A 32 -13.78 7.48 7.78
N ARG A 33 -13.88 6.87 6.59
CA ARG A 33 -14.71 5.68 6.35
C ARG A 33 -14.23 4.46 7.13
N LEU A 34 -12.92 4.23 7.16
CA LEU A 34 -12.32 3.15 7.96
C LEU A 34 -12.57 3.37 9.46
N ARG A 35 -12.43 4.61 9.95
CA ARG A 35 -12.81 4.95 11.33
C ARG A 35 -14.28 4.66 11.61
N ALA A 36 -15.17 5.06 10.71
CA ALA A 36 -16.61 4.88 10.88
C ALA A 36 -17.06 3.39 10.89
N SER A 37 -16.24 2.49 10.38
CA SER A 37 -16.50 1.04 10.43
C SER A 37 -16.13 0.39 11.79
N LEU A 38 -15.47 1.13 12.68
CA LEU A 38 -15.12 0.71 14.02
C LEU A 38 -16.13 1.27 15.04
N PRO A 39 -16.30 0.62 16.20
CA PRO A 39 -17.13 1.18 17.26
C PRO A 39 -16.54 2.52 17.74
N GLY A 40 -17.42 3.46 18.09
CA GLY A 40 -17.04 4.73 18.71
C GLY A 40 -16.85 4.62 20.23
N GLY A 41 -16.43 5.72 20.85
CA GLY A 41 -16.29 5.84 22.31
C GLY A 41 -14.87 5.64 22.83
N ALA A 42 -14.71 5.70 24.15
CA ALA A 42 -13.39 5.70 24.82
C ALA A 42 -12.58 4.41 24.59
N ASN A 43 -13.25 3.30 24.28
CA ASN A 43 -12.63 2.00 24.03
C ASN A 43 -12.53 1.66 22.53
N ALA A 44 -12.75 2.65 21.64
CA ALA A 44 -12.60 2.45 20.21
C ALA A 44 -11.16 2.08 19.84
N PRO A 45 -10.94 1.11 18.93
CA PRO A 45 -9.62 0.82 18.44
C PRO A 45 -8.97 2.05 17.80
N ARG A 46 -7.70 2.29 18.15
CA ARG A 46 -6.87 3.31 17.50
C ARG A 46 -6.41 2.81 16.12
N LEU A 47 -6.06 3.74 15.23
CA LEU A 47 -5.79 3.45 13.82
C LEU A 47 -4.37 3.90 13.45
N TRP A 48 -3.55 2.93 13.06
CA TRP A 48 -2.27 3.15 12.37
C TRP A 48 -2.51 3.31 10.87
N ALA A 49 -2.32 4.52 10.33
CA ALA A 49 -2.31 4.71 8.89
C ALA A 49 -1.00 4.13 8.33
N THR A 50 -1.08 3.01 7.59
CA THR A 50 0.12 2.35 7.08
C THR A 50 0.63 3.06 5.83
N VAL A 51 1.81 3.67 5.94
CA VAL A 51 2.44 4.56 4.94
C VAL A 51 3.82 4.08 4.47
N LYS A 52 4.19 2.82 4.73
CA LYS A 52 5.40 2.21 4.16
C LYS A 52 5.44 2.29 2.62
N ALA A 53 6.64 2.19 2.05
CA ALA A 53 6.85 2.29 0.61
C ALA A 53 6.30 3.59 0.02
N ASP A 54 6.68 4.71 0.64
CA ASP A 54 6.26 6.08 0.28
C ASP A 54 4.74 6.22 0.14
N ALA A 55 4.02 5.78 1.18
CA ALA A 55 2.56 5.73 1.20
C ALA A 55 1.96 4.91 0.04
N TYR A 56 2.43 3.67 -0.14
CA TYR A 56 2.01 2.80 -1.24
C TYR A 56 2.17 3.48 -2.61
N GLY A 57 3.28 4.19 -2.81
CA GLY A 57 3.57 4.95 -4.04
C GLY A 57 2.84 6.29 -4.20
N HIS A 58 1.99 6.70 -3.26
CA HIS A 58 1.24 7.96 -3.36
C HIS A 58 2.10 9.18 -3.01
N GLY A 59 3.25 8.98 -2.37
CA GLY A 59 4.07 10.06 -1.83
C GLY A 59 3.58 10.51 -0.47
N LEU A 60 4.29 10.11 0.58
CA LEU A 60 3.91 10.46 1.95
C LEU A 60 3.79 11.98 2.13
N ALA A 61 4.74 12.74 1.58
CA ALA A 61 4.70 14.20 1.65
C ALA A 61 3.42 14.80 1.02
N ARG A 62 2.88 14.19 -0.04
CA ARG A 62 1.68 14.67 -0.73
C ARG A 62 0.42 14.43 0.08
N ILE A 63 0.37 13.32 0.82
CA ILE A 63 -0.84 12.88 1.53
C ILE A 63 -0.81 13.13 3.03
N LEU A 64 0.33 13.53 3.62
CA LEU A 64 0.46 13.71 5.07
C LEU A 64 -0.61 14.64 5.68
N PRO A 65 -1.05 15.75 5.04
CA PRO A 65 -2.16 16.56 5.54
C PRO A 65 -3.48 15.80 5.65
N ALA A 66 -3.73 14.83 4.76
CA ALA A 66 -4.93 13.99 4.80
C ALA A 66 -4.91 12.93 5.92
N LEU A 67 -3.74 12.67 6.50
CA LEU A 67 -3.55 11.65 7.54
C LEU A 67 -3.71 12.19 8.97
N GLN A 68 -4.03 13.48 9.15
CA GLN A 68 -4.15 14.09 10.48
C GLN A 68 -5.28 13.48 11.34
N GLY A 69 -6.24 12.76 10.73
CA GLY A 69 -7.28 12.00 11.45
C GLY A 69 -6.84 10.62 11.96
N ALA A 70 -5.59 10.20 11.69
CA ALA A 70 -5.05 8.94 12.15
C ALA A 70 -4.49 9.07 13.57
N ASP A 71 -4.54 8.00 14.37
CA ASP A 71 -3.97 8.02 15.72
C ASP A 71 -2.45 7.85 15.74
N GLY A 72 -1.89 7.44 14.61
CA GLY A 72 -0.48 7.09 14.42
C GLY A 72 -0.20 6.73 12.95
N LEU A 73 1.06 6.82 12.54
CA LEU A 73 1.51 6.31 11.24
C LEU A 73 2.30 5.02 11.41
N ALA A 74 2.18 4.09 10.46
CA ALA A 74 2.98 2.87 10.43
C ALA A 74 3.88 2.82 9.19
N VAL A 75 5.19 2.76 9.44
CA VAL A 75 6.27 2.70 8.44
C VAL A 75 7.02 1.37 8.56
N LEU A 76 7.91 1.07 7.63
CA LEU A 76 8.74 -0.13 7.67
C LEU A 76 10.07 0.10 8.41
N HIS A 77 10.74 1.23 8.16
CA HIS A 77 12.09 1.51 8.66
C HIS A 77 12.18 2.72 9.59
N LEU A 78 13.21 2.77 10.44
CA LEU A 78 13.50 3.94 11.30
C LEU A 78 13.72 5.22 10.49
N ASP A 79 14.34 5.13 9.30
CA ASP A 79 14.56 6.32 8.46
C ASP A 79 13.27 6.89 7.89
N GLU A 80 12.27 6.05 7.59
CA GLU A 80 10.92 6.50 7.24
C GLU A 80 10.26 7.18 8.45
N ALA A 81 10.46 6.68 9.67
CA ALA A 81 9.96 7.31 10.89
C ALA A 81 10.59 8.70 11.12
N ARG A 82 11.91 8.83 10.95
CA ARG A 82 12.62 10.12 10.97
C ARG A 82 12.13 11.04 9.87
N ALA A 83 11.85 10.52 8.68
CA ALA A 83 11.27 11.29 7.59
C ALA A 83 9.88 11.83 7.94
N CYS A 84 9.01 11.04 8.58
CA CYS A 84 7.72 11.51 9.07
C CYS A 84 7.86 12.70 10.02
N ARG A 85 8.82 12.64 10.96
CA ARG A 85 9.11 13.75 11.89
C ARG A 85 9.57 15.01 11.16
N ARG A 86 10.49 14.89 10.19
CA ARG A 86 10.94 16.02 9.35
C ARG A 86 9.80 16.65 8.55
N MET A 87 8.81 15.85 8.15
CA MET A 87 7.60 16.33 7.47
C MET A 87 6.54 16.90 8.43
N GLY A 88 6.79 16.95 9.74
CA GLY A 88 5.91 17.57 10.73
C GLY A 88 4.91 16.63 11.39
N TRP A 89 4.98 15.31 11.18
CA TRP A 89 4.16 14.37 11.95
C TRP A 89 4.61 14.37 13.41
N SER A 90 3.70 14.64 14.34
CA SER A 90 3.97 14.67 15.79
C SER A 90 3.38 13.46 16.54
N GLY A 91 2.42 12.76 15.95
CA GLY A 91 1.79 11.56 16.53
C GLY A 91 2.74 10.36 16.64
N PRO A 92 2.30 9.24 17.24
CA PRO A 92 3.14 8.06 17.39
C PRO A 92 3.47 7.42 16.02
N LEU A 93 4.55 6.64 16.00
CA LEU A 93 5.09 5.98 14.81
C LEU A 93 5.36 4.50 15.06
N LEU A 94 4.64 3.62 14.37
CA LEU A 94 4.89 2.18 14.36
C LEU A 94 5.91 1.82 13.29
N VAL A 95 6.95 1.06 13.63
CA VAL A 95 8.00 0.61 12.72
C VAL A 95 7.93 -0.91 12.60
N TYR A 96 7.41 -1.41 11.46
CA TYR A 96 7.19 -2.84 11.22
C TYR A 96 8.49 -3.66 11.19
N GLY A 97 9.59 -3.07 10.73
CA GLY A 97 10.90 -3.73 10.69
C GLY A 97 11.57 -3.84 12.05
N GLY A 98 11.11 -3.07 13.05
CA GLY A 98 11.79 -2.96 14.34
C GLY A 98 13.23 -2.46 14.17
N LEU A 99 14.18 -3.29 14.59
CA LEU A 99 15.62 -3.03 14.49
C LEU A 99 16.27 -4.09 13.59
N TYR A 100 17.22 -3.72 12.74
CA TYR A 100 17.97 -4.67 11.92
C TYR A 100 19.37 -4.96 12.47
N SER A 101 19.87 -4.11 13.37
CA SER A 101 21.17 -4.28 13.99
C SER A 101 21.21 -3.73 15.42
N PRO A 102 22.22 -4.11 16.23
CA PRO A 102 22.48 -3.46 17.51
C PRO A 102 22.69 -1.94 17.38
N ALA A 103 23.26 -1.47 16.27
CA ALA A 103 23.51 -0.05 16.03
C ALA A 103 22.22 0.76 15.95
N ASP A 104 21.13 0.18 15.44
CA ASP A 104 19.82 0.83 15.39
C ASP A 104 19.31 1.16 16.79
N ALA A 105 19.52 0.26 17.77
CA ALA A 105 19.12 0.47 19.16
C ALA A 105 19.86 1.64 19.81
N LEU A 106 21.15 1.82 19.48
CA LEU A 106 21.98 2.91 19.99
C LEU A 106 21.58 4.28 19.40
N LEU A 107 20.93 4.28 18.24
CA LEU A 107 20.55 5.48 17.49
C LEU A 107 19.03 5.78 17.57
N LEU A 108 18.34 5.23 18.58
CA LEU A 108 16.94 5.55 18.83
C LEU A 108 16.80 6.96 19.42
N ASP A 109 16.52 7.91 18.53
CA ASP A 109 16.43 9.36 18.81
C ASP A 109 15.03 9.93 18.55
N THR A 110 14.13 9.13 17.99
CA THR A 110 12.80 9.57 17.57
C THR A 110 11.78 9.32 18.69
N PRO A 111 11.10 10.37 19.20
CA PRO A 111 10.11 10.19 20.26
C PRO A 111 8.84 9.51 19.75
N GLY A 112 8.14 8.79 20.64
CA GLY A 112 6.85 8.16 20.34
C GLY A 112 6.93 6.98 19.37
N LEU A 113 8.07 6.28 19.34
CA LEU A 113 8.25 5.08 18.55
C LEU A 113 7.54 3.87 19.17
N HIS A 114 6.92 3.08 18.31
CA HIS A 114 6.45 1.73 18.56
C HIS A 114 7.23 0.79 17.64
N LEU A 115 7.96 -0.17 18.18
CA LEU A 115 8.83 -1.08 17.42
C LEU A 115 8.19 -2.47 17.37
N VAL A 116 8.04 -3.03 16.17
CA VAL A 116 7.63 -4.44 16.04
C VAL A 116 8.84 -5.34 16.25
N ILE A 117 8.75 -6.22 17.24
CA ILE A 117 9.81 -7.14 17.62
C ILE A 117 9.45 -8.53 17.13
N THR A 118 10.35 -9.14 16.37
CA THR A 118 10.10 -10.40 15.66
C THR A 118 11.03 -11.54 16.11
N HIS A 119 12.08 -11.26 16.88
CA HIS A 119 12.97 -12.26 17.46
C HIS A 119 13.70 -11.73 18.71
N ALA A 120 14.25 -12.64 19.52
CA ALA A 120 14.85 -12.32 20.83
C ALA A 120 16.03 -11.33 20.74
N ALA A 121 16.89 -11.44 19.72
CA ALA A 121 18.05 -10.55 19.60
C ALA A 121 17.67 -9.05 19.54
N GLN A 122 16.50 -8.69 19.01
CA GLN A 122 16.04 -7.29 19.03
C GLN A 122 15.75 -6.79 20.45
N LEU A 123 15.30 -7.66 21.37
CA LEU A 123 15.15 -7.34 22.79
C LEU A 123 16.53 -7.17 23.45
N ASP A 124 17.48 -8.03 23.12
CA ASP A 124 18.86 -7.92 23.63
C ASP A 124 19.53 -6.60 23.18
N TRP A 125 19.27 -6.17 21.95
CA TRP A 125 19.75 -4.87 21.45
C TRP A 125 19.10 -3.71 22.19
N LEU A 126 17.79 -3.77 22.46
CA LEU A 126 17.07 -2.77 23.25
C LEU A 126 17.59 -2.67 24.70
N ALA A 127 18.21 -3.71 25.25
CA ALA A 127 18.85 -3.65 26.56
C ALA A 127 19.99 -2.61 26.63
N HIS A 128 20.50 -2.18 25.47
CA HIS A 128 21.60 -1.23 25.32
C HIS A 128 21.13 0.13 24.75
N ALA A 129 19.82 0.30 24.50
CA ALA A 129 19.28 1.55 23.96
C ALA A 129 19.40 2.71 24.98
N PRO A 130 19.47 3.97 24.52
CA PRO A 130 19.46 5.13 25.40
C PRO A 130 18.21 5.13 26.30
N ALA A 131 18.39 5.33 27.61
CA ALA A 131 17.30 5.28 28.58
C ALA A 131 16.17 6.31 28.34
N ALA A 132 16.45 7.36 27.57
CA ALA A 132 15.48 8.39 27.18
C ALA A 132 14.59 7.97 26.00
N ALA A 133 14.98 6.96 25.21
CA ALA A 133 14.27 6.58 24.00
C ALA A 133 12.92 5.90 24.29
N ARG A 134 12.89 5.01 25.29
CA ARG A 134 11.72 4.27 25.81
C ARG A 134 10.65 3.95 24.76
N PRO A 135 10.98 3.28 23.64
CA PRO A 135 9.98 2.93 22.65
C PRO A 135 8.95 1.97 23.25
N ALA A 136 7.71 2.03 22.77
CA ALA A 136 6.80 0.91 22.95
C ALA A 136 7.26 -0.25 22.05
N VAL A 137 6.99 -1.49 22.45
CA VAL A 137 7.32 -2.68 21.67
C VAL A 137 6.08 -3.51 21.41
N TRP A 138 6.00 -4.09 20.21
CA TRP A 138 4.93 -4.98 19.80
C TRP A 138 5.53 -6.34 19.45
N LEU A 139 5.31 -7.33 20.31
CA LEU A 139 5.77 -8.69 20.05
C LEU A 139 4.92 -9.31 18.95
N ARG A 140 5.55 -9.55 17.80
CA ARG A 140 4.88 -10.15 16.64
C ARG A 140 4.84 -11.66 16.82
N PHE A 141 3.64 -12.21 16.74
CA PHE A 141 3.43 -13.64 16.58
C PHE A 141 3.65 -14.04 15.11
N ALA A 142 4.32 -15.17 14.87
CA ALA A 142 4.55 -15.68 13.52
C ALA A 142 3.23 -16.00 12.80
N GLY A 143 2.20 -16.41 13.55
CA GLY A 143 0.84 -16.56 13.06
C GLY A 143 0.66 -17.67 12.03
N ASP A 144 -0.53 -17.67 11.41
CA ASP A 144 -0.91 -18.54 10.29
C ASP A 144 -0.17 -18.19 9.00
N ILE A 145 0.37 -16.98 8.89
CA ILE A 145 1.18 -16.53 7.76
C ILE A 145 2.62 -17.09 7.80
N HIS A 146 3.09 -17.57 8.96
CA HIS A 146 4.43 -18.14 9.14
C HIS A 146 5.58 -17.27 8.56
N HIS A 147 5.48 -15.96 8.75
CA HIS A 147 6.47 -14.99 8.26
C HIS A 147 7.50 -14.67 9.35
N THR A 148 7.56 -13.42 9.79
CA THR A 148 8.42 -12.97 10.88
C THR A 148 7.62 -12.97 12.18
N GLY A 149 8.28 -13.25 13.31
CA GLY A 149 7.66 -13.28 14.62
C GLY A 149 8.09 -14.47 15.46
N PHE A 150 7.70 -14.45 16.72
CA PHE A 150 7.92 -15.54 17.65
C PHE A 150 6.98 -16.70 17.37
N SER A 151 7.48 -17.92 17.59
CA SER A 151 6.67 -19.13 17.66
C SER A 151 5.73 -19.09 18.88
N ALA A 152 4.74 -19.98 18.93
CA ALA A 152 3.86 -20.08 20.10
C ALA A 152 4.65 -20.49 21.36
N GLU A 153 5.69 -21.33 21.19
CA GLU A 153 6.55 -21.83 22.26
C GLU A 153 7.43 -20.73 22.85
N ASP A 154 7.99 -19.86 22.01
CA ASP A 154 8.91 -18.80 22.44
C ASP A 154 8.20 -17.53 22.92
N TYR A 155 6.91 -17.36 22.58
CA TYR A 155 6.19 -16.10 22.77
C TYR A 155 6.17 -15.64 24.23
N ARG A 156 5.90 -16.56 25.16
CA ARG A 156 5.83 -16.25 26.60
C ARG A 156 7.18 -15.81 27.15
N SER A 157 8.26 -16.46 26.75
CA SER A 157 9.63 -16.09 27.13
C SER A 157 10.01 -14.72 26.57
N ALA A 158 9.64 -14.42 25.33
CA ALA A 158 9.83 -13.10 24.73
C ALA A 158 9.06 -12.00 25.46
N HIS A 159 7.82 -12.27 25.87
CA HIS A 159 7.01 -11.35 26.69
C HIS A 159 7.66 -11.07 28.04
N GLN A 160 8.13 -12.11 28.74
CA GLN A 160 8.85 -11.94 30.01
C GLN A 160 10.12 -11.09 29.86
N ALA A 161 10.91 -11.32 28.80
CA ALA A 161 12.09 -10.52 28.49
C ALA A 161 11.74 -9.05 28.22
N ALA A 162 10.68 -8.79 27.44
CA ALA A 162 10.19 -7.43 27.20
C ALA A 162 9.70 -6.76 28.50
N GLN A 163 8.95 -7.47 29.34
CA GLN A 163 8.51 -6.95 30.65
C GLN A 163 9.70 -6.61 31.57
N ALA A 164 10.76 -7.40 31.56
CA ALA A 164 11.98 -7.09 32.31
C ALA A 164 12.67 -5.81 31.81
N LEU A 165 12.66 -5.54 30.50
CA LEU A 165 13.15 -4.28 29.93
C LEU A 165 12.24 -3.10 30.31
N SER A 166 10.92 -3.30 30.33
CA SER A 166 9.95 -2.28 30.75
C SER A 166 10.13 -1.91 32.22
N ALA A 167 10.31 -2.91 33.10
CA ALA A 167 10.58 -2.71 34.53
C ALA A 167 11.89 -1.94 34.79
N ARG A 168 12.88 -2.06 33.90
CA ARG A 168 14.13 -1.28 33.92
C ARG A 168 13.99 0.12 33.32
N GLY A 169 12.82 0.47 32.77
CA GLY A 169 12.56 1.75 32.12
C GLY A 169 13.30 1.93 30.79
N LEU A 170 13.66 0.84 30.10
CA LEU A 170 14.32 0.87 28.79
C LEU A 170 13.33 0.91 27.63
N ILE A 171 12.12 0.39 27.85
CA ILE A 171 11.00 0.45 26.91
C ILE A 171 9.75 0.94 27.65
N GLY A 172 8.77 1.45 26.90
CA GLY A 172 7.52 1.99 27.43
C GLY A 172 6.48 0.89 27.66
N GLU A 173 5.68 0.62 26.63
CA GLU A 173 4.59 -0.36 26.64
C GLU A 173 4.99 -1.66 25.91
N VAL A 174 4.45 -2.80 26.34
CA VAL A 174 4.60 -4.10 25.67
C VAL A 174 3.24 -4.54 25.14
N GLY A 175 3.10 -4.60 23.82
CA GLY A 175 1.89 -5.03 23.13
C GLY A 175 2.07 -6.31 22.31
N HIS A 176 0.95 -6.82 21.82
CA HIS A 176 0.82 -8.06 21.07
C HIS A 176 0.39 -7.77 19.64
N LEU A 177 1.10 -8.33 18.65
CA LEU A 177 0.81 -8.11 17.24
C LEU A 177 0.65 -9.43 16.49
N ASN A 178 -0.43 -9.57 15.73
CA ASN A 178 -0.62 -10.65 14.75
C ASN A 178 -0.99 -10.05 13.38
N HIS A 179 -0.77 -10.81 12.31
CA HIS A 179 -1.20 -10.45 10.96
C HIS A 179 -1.80 -11.69 10.28
N TYR A 180 -3.10 -11.67 10.04
CA TYR A 180 -3.82 -12.79 9.45
C TYR A 180 -3.44 -13.01 7.98
N ALA A 181 -3.27 -14.26 7.57
CA ALA A 181 -2.91 -14.62 6.19
C ALA A 181 -4.09 -14.50 5.22
N ARG A 182 -5.32 -14.75 5.70
CA ARG A 182 -6.52 -14.96 4.85
C ARG A 182 -7.71 -14.09 5.26
N ALA A 183 -7.46 -12.92 5.82
CA ALA A 183 -8.53 -12.02 6.31
C ALA A 183 -9.43 -11.44 5.20
N ASP A 184 -9.02 -11.57 3.95
CA ASP A 184 -9.81 -11.23 2.76
C ASP A 184 -10.95 -12.23 2.49
N GLU A 185 -10.90 -13.41 3.08
CA GLU A 185 -11.92 -14.47 3.00
C GLU A 185 -12.94 -14.39 4.15
N HIS A 186 -14.14 -14.96 3.95
CA HIS A 186 -15.28 -14.84 4.88
C HIS A 186 -15.00 -15.35 6.29
N ASP A 187 -14.31 -16.47 6.44
CA ASP A 187 -13.97 -17.11 7.72
C ASP A 187 -12.45 -17.24 7.94
N GLY A 188 -11.65 -16.65 7.04
CA GLY A 188 -10.20 -16.89 6.98
C GLY A 188 -9.37 -16.33 8.14
N ALA A 189 -9.97 -15.51 9.03
CA ALA A 189 -9.28 -14.97 10.21
C ALA A 189 -9.59 -15.71 11.52
N SER A 190 -10.75 -16.38 11.63
CA SER A 190 -11.28 -16.87 12.92
C SER A 190 -10.35 -17.87 13.62
N ARG A 191 -9.83 -18.86 12.88
CA ARG A 191 -8.90 -19.86 13.44
C ARG A 191 -7.58 -19.24 13.88
N ALA A 192 -7.04 -18.32 13.07
CA ALA A 192 -5.79 -17.64 13.36
C ALA A 192 -5.92 -16.71 14.57
N ASP A 193 -7.08 -16.08 14.75
CA ASP A 193 -7.36 -15.27 15.92
C ASP A 193 -7.50 -16.10 17.19
N ALA A 194 -8.30 -17.16 17.18
CA ALA A 194 -8.46 -18.04 18.32
C ALA A 194 -7.10 -18.59 18.80
N TRP A 195 -6.24 -18.99 17.86
CA TRP A 195 -4.88 -19.42 18.18
C TRP A 195 -4.04 -18.30 18.81
N PHE A 196 -4.07 -17.10 18.23
CA PHE A 196 -3.34 -15.97 18.78
C PHE A 196 -3.82 -15.58 20.18
N ARG A 197 -5.15 -15.60 20.42
CA ARG A 197 -5.76 -15.33 21.74
C ARG A 197 -5.30 -16.34 22.79
N ASP A 198 -5.18 -17.62 22.43
CA ASP A 198 -4.63 -18.67 23.29
C ASP A 198 -3.15 -18.41 23.64
N VAL A 199 -2.32 -18.07 22.64
CA VAL A 199 -0.90 -17.76 22.83
C VAL A 199 -0.69 -16.59 23.80
N ILE A 200 -1.53 -15.55 23.73
CA ILE A 200 -1.42 -14.37 24.61
C ILE A 200 -2.23 -14.49 25.91
N ALA A 201 -2.88 -15.63 26.17
CA ALA A 201 -3.70 -15.81 27.36
C ALA A 201 -2.89 -15.59 28.65
N GLY A 202 -3.40 -14.70 29.51
CA GLY A 202 -2.75 -14.30 30.76
C GLY A 202 -1.53 -13.38 30.60
N LEU A 203 -1.23 -12.89 29.39
CA LEU A 203 -0.18 -11.91 29.14
C LEU A 203 -0.81 -10.51 29.02
N PRO A 204 -0.44 -9.53 29.88
CA PRO A 204 -0.95 -8.18 29.76
C PRO A 204 -0.31 -7.43 28.59
N GLY A 205 -1.10 -6.57 27.95
CA GLY A 205 -0.65 -5.66 26.90
C GLY A 205 -1.77 -5.32 25.91
N PRO A 206 -1.67 -4.22 25.17
CA PRO A 206 -2.59 -3.95 24.07
C PRO A 206 -2.39 -4.94 22.93
N VAL A 207 -3.41 -5.10 22.11
CA VAL A 207 -3.46 -6.05 21.00
C VAL A 207 -3.68 -5.30 19.69
N SER A 208 -3.00 -5.75 18.63
CA SER A 208 -3.20 -5.27 17.28
C SER A 208 -3.17 -6.41 16.27
N THR A 209 -4.28 -6.66 15.56
CA THR A 209 -4.37 -7.77 14.59
C THR A 209 -4.81 -7.33 13.21
N SER A 210 -5.73 -6.38 13.11
CA SER A 210 -6.47 -6.12 11.86
C SER A 210 -5.68 -5.29 10.85
N ASN A 211 -5.44 -5.85 9.67
CA ASN A 211 -5.10 -5.12 8.44
C ASN A 211 -6.38 -4.56 7.77
N SER A 212 -6.28 -4.02 6.56
CA SER A 212 -7.45 -3.50 5.80
C SER A 212 -8.58 -4.52 5.66
N ALA A 213 -8.25 -5.77 5.33
CA ALA A 213 -9.23 -6.82 5.08
C ALA A 213 -9.95 -7.22 6.38
N ALA A 214 -9.19 -7.47 7.43
CA ALA A 214 -9.73 -7.81 8.75
C ALA A 214 -10.58 -6.68 9.33
N LEU A 215 -10.16 -5.44 9.17
CA LEU A 215 -10.94 -4.27 9.62
C LEU A 215 -12.31 -4.23 8.94
N LEU A 216 -12.38 -4.43 7.62
CA LEU A 216 -13.61 -4.27 6.83
C LEU A 216 -14.50 -5.52 6.75
N ARG A 217 -13.96 -6.72 7.00
CA ARG A 217 -14.73 -7.98 6.94
C ARG A 217 -14.99 -8.57 8.32
N HIS A 218 -14.05 -8.43 9.23
CA HIS A 218 -14.06 -9.05 10.56
C HIS A 218 -14.17 -7.97 11.64
N THR A 219 -15.14 -7.05 11.48
CA THR A 219 -15.28 -5.83 12.31
C THR A 219 -15.43 -6.13 13.80
N ALA A 220 -16.14 -7.20 14.17
CA ALA A 220 -16.26 -7.63 15.56
C ALA A 220 -14.90 -7.98 16.19
N MET A 221 -14.04 -8.70 15.45
CA MET A 221 -12.69 -9.02 15.91
C MET A 221 -11.83 -7.75 16.00
N ALA A 222 -11.95 -6.85 15.01
CA ALA A 222 -11.23 -5.57 15.04
C ALA A 222 -11.62 -4.71 16.25
N ALA A 223 -12.90 -4.71 16.63
CA ALA A 223 -13.45 -4.00 17.78
C ALA A 223 -12.88 -4.46 19.14
N GLU A 224 -12.39 -5.69 19.23
CA GLU A 224 -11.80 -6.26 20.45
C GLU A 224 -10.29 -6.03 20.58
N THR A 225 -9.71 -5.14 19.77
CA THR A 225 -8.29 -4.82 19.77
C THR A 225 -8.06 -3.33 20.05
N GLN A 226 -6.88 -2.99 20.58
CA GLN A 226 -6.56 -1.60 20.89
C GLN A 226 -6.08 -0.83 19.65
N TRP A 227 -5.57 -1.54 18.64
CA TRP A 227 -5.06 -0.92 17.42
C TRP A 227 -5.36 -1.72 16.15
N VAL A 228 -5.80 -1.03 15.11
CA VAL A 228 -5.92 -1.55 13.74
C VAL A 228 -4.89 -0.89 12.81
N ARG A 229 -4.60 -1.53 11.67
CA ARG A 229 -3.52 -1.14 10.76
C ARG A 229 -3.95 -1.18 9.29
N PRO A 230 -4.91 -0.35 8.86
CA PRO A 230 -5.26 -0.27 7.45
C PRO A 230 -4.08 0.21 6.60
N GLY A 231 -3.91 -0.44 5.45
CA GLY A 231 -2.96 -0.09 4.39
C GLY A 231 -3.71 0.10 3.08
N LEU A 232 -3.87 -0.95 2.28
CA LEU A 232 -4.49 -0.88 0.94
C LEU A 232 -5.82 -0.09 0.87
N ALA A 233 -6.74 -0.29 1.82
CA ALA A 233 -8.04 0.40 1.82
C ALA A 233 -7.93 1.91 2.09
N LEU A 234 -6.89 2.36 2.78
CA LEU A 234 -6.61 3.80 2.98
C LEU A 234 -6.41 4.52 1.63
N TYR A 235 -5.90 3.80 0.64
CA TYR A 235 -5.60 4.29 -0.70
C TYR A 235 -6.72 4.06 -1.71
N GLY A 236 -7.89 3.60 -1.24
CA GLY A 236 -9.07 3.49 -2.09
C GLY A 236 -9.17 2.24 -2.94
N ALA A 237 -8.41 1.20 -2.62
CA ALA A 237 -8.47 -0.09 -3.29
C ALA A 237 -9.09 -1.15 -2.38
N SER A 238 -9.99 -1.97 -2.94
CA SER A 238 -10.58 -3.08 -2.19
C SER A 238 -9.52 -4.15 -1.88
N PRO A 239 -9.50 -4.69 -0.65
CA PRO A 239 -8.71 -5.88 -0.34
C PRO A 239 -9.45 -7.19 -0.68
N PHE A 240 -10.59 -7.14 -1.38
CA PHE A 240 -11.44 -8.31 -1.63
C PHE A 240 -11.70 -8.55 -3.11
N THR A 241 -11.96 -9.80 -3.47
CA THR A 241 -12.37 -10.21 -4.82
C THR A 241 -13.89 -10.16 -5.04
N ASP A 242 -14.68 -10.24 -3.96
CA ASP A 242 -16.15 -10.28 -3.95
C ASP A 242 -16.80 -8.90 -3.72
N ARG A 243 -16.01 -7.87 -3.39
CA ARG A 243 -16.48 -6.51 -3.11
C ARG A 243 -15.55 -5.48 -3.72
N SER A 244 -16.11 -4.52 -4.45
CA SER A 244 -15.34 -3.41 -5.04
C SER A 244 -15.08 -2.29 -4.03
N ALA A 245 -14.10 -1.43 -4.33
CA ALA A 245 -13.85 -0.22 -3.54
C ALA A 245 -15.12 0.64 -3.40
N ALA A 246 -15.91 0.79 -4.48
CA ALA A 246 -17.15 1.56 -4.47
C ALA A 246 -18.21 0.99 -3.51
N GLN A 247 -18.35 -0.35 -3.44
CA GLN A 247 -19.27 -0.99 -2.49
C GLN A 247 -18.87 -0.79 -1.03
N LEU A 248 -17.58 -0.54 -0.78
CA LEU A 248 -17.02 -0.22 0.53
C LEU A 248 -17.03 1.29 0.83
N ASP A 249 -17.57 2.12 -0.09
CA ASP A 249 -17.46 3.58 -0.10
C ASP A 249 -16.00 4.08 0.02
N LEU A 250 -15.08 3.39 -0.64
CA LEU A 250 -13.69 3.81 -0.78
C LEU A 250 -13.50 4.57 -2.08
N ARG A 251 -12.75 5.66 -2.02
CA ARG A 251 -12.41 6.53 -3.15
C ARG A 251 -10.96 6.25 -3.59
N PRO A 252 -10.71 5.85 -4.85
CA PRO A 252 -9.35 5.68 -5.36
C PRO A 252 -8.51 6.94 -5.15
N ALA A 253 -7.38 6.80 -4.47
CA ALA A 253 -6.49 7.93 -4.19
C ALA A 253 -5.43 8.16 -5.27
N MET A 254 -5.17 7.18 -6.13
CA MET A 254 -4.25 7.31 -7.26
C MET A 254 -4.92 6.85 -8.54
N SER A 255 -4.74 7.63 -9.61
CA SER A 255 -5.11 7.26 -10.97
C SER A 255 -3.94 7.45 -11.92
N LEU A 256 -3.80 6.57 -12.92
CA LEU A 256 -2.76 6.65 -13.93
C LEU A 256 -3.38 6.99 -15.27
N HIS A 257 -2.88 8.06 -15.90
CA HIS A 257 -3.42 8.62 -17.13
C HIS A 257 -2.33 8.80 -18.18
N SER A 258 -2.72 8.68 -19.44
CA SER A 258 -1.88 8.87 -20.61
C SER A 258 -2.73 9.41 -21.75
N GLN A 259 -2.23 9.34 -22.98
CA GLN A 259 -3.00 9.63 -24.17
C GLN A 259 -2.55 8.73 -25.33
N ILE A 260 -3.37 8.65 -26.36
CA ILE A 260 -2.99 8.05 -27.64
C ILE A 260 -1.93 8.93 -28.31
N VAL A 261 -0.78 8.37 -28.66
CA VAL A 261 0.32 9.08 -29.37
C VAL A 261 0.51 8.62 -30.81
N GLY A 262 -0.18 7.55 -31.20
CA GLY A 262 -0.17 7.04 -32.56
C GLY A 262 -1.37 6.14 -32.81
N VAL A 263 -1.79 6.06 -34.06
CA VAL A 263 -2.84 5.15 -34.52
C VAL A 263 -2.28 4.35 -35.69
N GLN A 264 -2.43 3.04 -35.65
CA GLN A 264 -1.98 2.12 -36.69
C GLN A 264 -3.18 1.35 -37.24
N ARG A 265 -3.39 1.43 -38.54
CA ARG A 265 -4.37 0.60 -39.25
C ARG A 265 -3.74 -0.77 -39.53
N VAL A 266 -4.13 -1.79 -38.77
CA VAL A 266 -3.53 -3.13 -38.86
C VAL A 266 -4.47 -4.07 -39.63
N GLN A 267 -3.93 -4.78 -40.62
CA GLN A 267 -4.70 -5.70 -41.47
C GLN A 267 -4.96 -7.04 -40.76
N ALA A 268 -5.98 -7.77 -41.23
CA ALA A 268 -6.27 -9.11 -40.74
C ALA A 268 -5.06 -10.05 -40.94
N GLY A 269 -4.77 -10.88 -39.93
CA GLY A 269 -3.64 -11.82 -39.91
C GLY A 269 -2.29 -11.21 -39.53
N ALA A 270 -2.19 -9.90 -39.31
CA ALA A 270 -0.97 -9.27 -38.81
C ALA A 270 -0.88 -9.35 -37.27
N GLY A 271 0.36 -9.37 -36.76
CA GLY A 271 0.66 -9.39 -35.33
C GLY A 271 0.81 -7.98 -34.72
N VAL A 272 0.37 -7.81 -33.48
CA VAL A 272 0.56 -6.60 -32.66
C VAL A 272 1.43 -6.91 -31.44
N GLY A 273 2.39 -6.01 -31.17
CA GLY A 273 3.33 -6.11 -30.06
C GLY A 273 4.47 -7.12 -30.30
N TYR A 274 5.34 -7.28 -29.30
CA TYR A 274 6.46 -8.21 -29.39
C TYR A 274 6.01 -9.62 -29.72
N SER A 275 6.73 -10.25 -30.65
CA SER A 275 6.45 -11.60 -31.18
C SER A 275 5.07 -11.75 -31.82
N GLY A 276 4.37 -10.66 -32.17
CA GLY A 276 3.01 -10.73 -32.68
C GLY A 276 2.05 -11.40 -31.70
N ALA A 277 2.23 -11.13 -30.40
CA ALA A 277 1.50 -11.80 -29.32
C ALA A 277 -0.03 -11.67 -29.42
N TYR A 278 -0.52 -10.67 -30.14
CA TYR A 278 -1.91 -10.60 -30.57
C TYR A 278 -2.00 -10.69 -32.10
N GLN A 279 -2.80 -11.64 -32.60
CA GLN A 279 -3.10 -11.78 -34.02
C GLN A 279 -4.42 -11.09 -34.32
N VAL A 280 -4.41 -10.14 -35.25
CA VAL A 280 -5.56 -9.32 -35.59
C VAL A 280 -6.55 -10.14 -36.43
N PRO A 281 -7.80 -10.40 -35.96
CA PRO A 281 -8.74 -11.27 -36.67
C PRO A 281 -9.42 -10.59 -37.87
N ALA A 282 -9.53 -9.26 -37.84
CA ALA A 282 -10.10 -8.43 -38.89
C ALA A 282 -9.40 -7.08 -38.87
N ALA A 283 -9.35 -6.39 -40.01
CA ALA A 283 -8.65 -5.11 -40.08
C ALA A 283 -9.19 -4.13 -39.02
N MET A 284 -8.32 -3.62 -38.14
CA MET A 284 -8.70 -2.75 -37.01
C MET A 284 -7.75 -1.58 -36.83
N ASP A 285 -8.20 -0.56 -36.10
CA ASP A 285 -7.34 0.53 -35.65
C ASP A 285 -6.77 0.21 -34.27
N VAL A 286 -5.46 0.35 -34.15
CA VAL A 286 -4.69 0.09 -32.93
C VAL A 286 -4.13 1.41 -32.43
N GLY A 287 -4.49 1.78 -31.22
CA GLY A 287 -3.97 2.96 -30.54
C GLY A 287 -2.65 2.63 -29.84
N ILE A 288 -1.70 3.54 -29.90
CA ILE A 288 -0.43 3.44 -29.17
C ILE A 288 -0.45 4.43 -28.00
N VAL A 289 -0.22 3.93 -26.80
CA VAL A 289 -0.24 4.69 -25.55
C VAL A 289 1.17 4.77 -24.99
N THR A 290 1.59 5.95 -24.51
CA THR A 290 2.85 6.08 -23.77
C THR A 290 2.66 5.62 -22.34
N CYS A 291 2.95 4.35 -22.10
CA CYS A 291 3.15 3.77 -20.80
C CYS A 291 3.69 2.36 -21.04
N GLY A 292 4.71 1.96 -20.29
CA GLY A 292 5.24 0.61 -20.36
C GLY A 292 5.79 0.13 -19.04
N TYR A 293 6.49 -1.00 -19.07
CA TYR A 293 6.98 -1.63 -17.85
C TYR A 293 8.10 -0.83 -17.15
N ALA A 294 8.82 0.04 -17.85
CA ALA A 294 9.78 0.93 -17.20
C ALA A 294 9.10 2.06 -16.41
N ASP A 295 7.80 2.25 -16.60
CA ASP A 295 6.97 3.21 -15.87
C ASP A 295 6.26 2.56 -14.66
N GLY A 296 6.32 1.23 -14.56
CA GLY A 296 5.65 0.44 -13.51
C GLY A 296 4.43 -0.35 -13.97
N TYR A 297 4.05 -0.28 -15.26
CA TYR A 297 2.94 -1.08 -15.77
C TYR A 297 3.34 -2.56 -15.93
N PRO A 298 2.50 -3.55 -15.56
CA PRO A 298 2.89 -4.95 -15.63
C PRO A 298 3.22 -5.38 -17.07
N ARG A 299 4.49 -5.77 -17.29
CA ARG A 299 4.92 -6.31 -18.60
C ARG A 299 4.07 -7.51 -19.04
N HIS A 300 3.64 -8.30 -18.07
CA HIS A 300 2.89 -9.53 -18.27
C HIS A 300 1.38 -9.33 -18.39
N ALA A 301 0.88 -8.09 -18.33
CA ALA A 301 -0.54 -7.79 -18.58
C ALA A 301 -0.96 -8.37 -19.95
N PRO A 302 -1.97 -9.27 -19.98
CA PRO A 302 -2.35 -9.95 -21.21
C PRO A 302 -3.20 -9.06 -22.13
N THR A 303 -3.35 -9.49 -23.38
CA THR A 303 -4.44 -9.01 -24.24
C THR A 303 -5.77 -9.16 -23.50
N GLY A 304 -6.60 -8.12 -23.51
CA GLY A 304 -7.86 -8.12 -22.76
C GLY A 304 -7.81 -7.34 -21.45
N THR A 305 -6.63 -6.98 -20.94
CA THR A 305 -6.54 -6.09 -19.77
C THR A 305 -7.26 -4.78 -20.04
N PRO A 306 -8.17 -4.36 -19.14
CA PRO A 306 -9.05 -3.24 -19.41
C PRO A 306 -8.30 -1.90 -19.38
N VAL A 307 -8.73 -0.99 -20.25
CA VAL A 307 -8.28 0.40 -20.33
C VAL A 307 -9.47 1.26 -20.74
N ILE A 308 -9.46 2.55 -20.41
CA ILE A 308 -10.47 3.49 -20.92
C ILE A 308 -9.81 4.46 -21.88
N VAL A 309 -10.36 4.59 -23.08
CA VAL A 309 -9.94 5.56 -24.11
C VAL A 309 -11.13 6.48 -24.39
N ASP A 310 -10.94 7.79 -24.21
CA ASP A 310 -11.98 8.81 -24.41
C ASP A 310 -13.31 8.49 -23.69
N GLY A 311 -13.21 8.02 -22.44
CA GLY A 311 -14.36 7.62 -21.62
C GLY A 311 -14.98 6.27 -21.99
N VAL A 312 -14.56 5.63 -23.08
CA VAL A 312 -15.06 4.33 -23.52
C VAL A 312 -14.11 3.21 -23.09
N ARG A 313 -14.67 2.19 -22.47
CA ARG A 313 -13.93 1.03 -22.00
C ARG A 313 -13.55 0.12 -23.18
N THR A 314 -12.26 -0.22 -23.24
CA THR A 314 -11.66 -1.12 -24.24
C THR A 314 -10.57 -1.97 -23.57
N ARG A 315 -9.61 -2.48 -24.33
CA ARG A 315 -8.59 -3.44 -23.88
C ARG A 315 -7.20 -3.20 -24.46
N LEU A 316 -6.19 -3.73 -23.76
CA LEU A 316 -4.84 -3.90 -24.29
C LEU A 316 -4.80 -4.97 -25.39
N LEU A 317 -3.87 -4.79 -26.32
CA LEU A 317 -3.54 -5.72 -27.41
C LEU A 317 -2.06 -6.10 -27.38
N GLY A 318 -1.78 -7.40 -27.21
CA GLY A 318 -0.41 -7.91 -27.19
C GLY A 318 0.34 -7.55 -25.90
N ARG A 319 1.67 -7.70 -25.93
CA ARG A 319 2.52 -7.48 -24.76
C ARG A 319 2.83 -6.00 -24.56
N VAL A 320 2.85 -5.56 -23.30
CA VAL A 320 3.34 -4.24 -22.89
C VAL A 320 4.86 -4.16 -23.15
N SER A 321 5.30 -3.08 -23.81
CA SER A 321 6.70 -2.79 -24.10
C SER A 321 7.34 -1.92 -23.00
N MET A 322 8.59 -1.49 -23.19
CA MET A 322 9.31 -0.70 -22.18
C MET A 322 8.61 0.63 -21.88
N ASP A 323 8.18 1.33 -22.92
CA ASP A 323 7.65 2.71 -22.82
C ASP A 323 6.26 2.85 -23.47
N MET A 324 5.76 1.81 -24.15
CA MET A 324 4.49 1.86 -24.89
C MET A 324 3.63 0.60 -24.74
N MET A 325 2.33 0.77 -24.93
CA MET A 325 1.37 -0.33 -25.06
C MET A 325 0.41 -0.06 -26.21
N ALA A 326 -0.17 -1.13 -26.74
CA ALA A 326 -1.17 -1.06 -27.80
C ALA A 326 -2.57 -1.32 -27.22
N VAL A 327 -3.57 -0.57 -27.70
CA VAL A 327 -4.97 -0.65 -27.26
C VAL A 327 -5.90 -0.78 -28.46
N ASP A 328 -7.03 -1.45 -28.25
CA ASP A 328 -8.07 -1.67 -29.25
C ASP A 328 -8.93 -0.40 -29.40
N LEU A 329 -8.92 0.23 -30.57
CA LEU A 329 -9.76 1.41 -30.86
C LEU A 329 -11.09 1.04 -31.54
N GLY A 330 -11.36 -0.25 -31.80
CA GLY A 330 -12.62 -0.69 -32.41
C GLY A 330 -13.87 -0.19 -31.68
N PRO A 331 -13.94 -0.25 -30.34
CA PRO A 331 -15.05 0.30 -29.57
C PRO A 331 -15.11 1.84 -29.55
N VAL A 332 -14.05 2.54 -29.99
CA VAL A 332 -13.87 4.00 -29.86
C VAL A 332 -13.41 4.62 -31.19
N PRO A 333 -14.22 4.53 -32.26
CA PRO A 333 -13.76 4.85 -33.63
C PRO A 333 -13.43 6.33 -33.87
N HIS A 334 -13.86 7.23 -32.97
CA HIS A 334 -13.52 8.64 -33.02
C HIS A 334 -12.19 8.97 -32.30
N ALA A 335 -11.66 8.04 -31.51
CA ALA A 335 -10.41 8.27 -30.79
C ALA A 335 -9.23 8.36 -31.76
N GLY A 336 -8.36 9.32 -31.51
CA GLY A 336 -7.18 9.60 -32.34
C GLY A 336 -6.01 10.06 -31.47
N ILE A 337 -4.97 10.57 -32.13
CA ILE A 337 -3.82 11.15 -31.41
C ILE A 337 -4.31 12.26 -30.47
N GLY A 338 -3.90 12.19 -29.21
CA GLY A 338 -4.31 13.11 -28.14
C GLY A 338 -5.53 12.66 -27.34
N SER A 339 -6.28 11.63 -27.77
CA SER A 339 -7.39 11.11 -26.99
C SER A 339 -6.92 10.63 -25.61
N PRO A 340 -7.61 11.01 -24.52
CA PRO A 340 -7.19 10.69 -23.17
C PRO A 340 -7.33 9.20 -22.90
N VAL A 341 -6.38 8.66 -22.12
CA VAL A 341 -6.35 7.24 -21.74
C VAL A 341 -6.25 7.14 -20.22
N THR A 342 -7.17 6.41 -19.60
CA THR A 342 -7.08 6.04 -18.18
C THR A 342 -6.66 4.58 -18.08
N LEU A 343 -5.53 4.36 -17.41
CA LEU A 343 -4.92 3.05 -17.21
C LEU A 343 -5.42 2.37 -15.94
N TRP A 344 -5.70 3.13 -14.88
CA TRP A 344 -6.41 2.66 -13.68
C TRP A 344 -6.79 3.81 -12.74
N GLY A 345 -7.47 3.47 -11.66
CA GLY A 345 -7.61 4.31 -10.46
C GLY A 345 -8.76 5.29 -10.52
N THR A 346 -9.78 4.99 -11.32
CA THR A 346 -11.05 5.73 -11.32
C THR A 346 -12.18 4.80 -10.90
N ALA A 347 -13.35 5.34 -10.57
CA ALA A 347 -14.52 4.51 -10.29
C ALA A 347 -14.92 3.61 -11.48
N ALA A 348 -14.66 4.05 -12.71
CA ALA A 348 -14.95 3.29 -13.93
C ALA A 348 -13.90 2.22 -14.27
N LEU A 349 -12.68 2.38 -13.73
CA LEU A 349 -11.58 1.42 -13.90
C LEU A 349 -10.76 1.34 -12.60
N PRO A 350 -11.23 0.59 -11.59
CA PRO A 350 -10.51 0.39 -10.34
C PRO A 350 -9.17 -0.33 -10.56
N VAL A 351 -8.19 -0.04 -9.72
CA VAL A 351 -6.84 -0.62 -9.84
C VAL A 351 -6.83 -2.12 -9.56
N GLU A 352 -7.69 -2.60 -8.67
CA GLU A 352 -7.86 -4.03 -8.36
C GLU A 352 -8.33 -4.84 -9.57
N GLU A 353 -9.09 -4.22 -10.49
CA GLU A 353 -9.57 -4.89 -11.69
C GLU A 353 -8.45 -5.08 -12.72
N VAL A 354 -7.63 -4.05 -12.91
CA VAL A 354 -6.45 -4.11 -13.79
C VAL A 354 -5.43 -5.10 -13.23
N ALA A 355 -5.20 -5.07 -11.92
CA ALA A 355 -4.31 -6.02 -11.24
C ALA A 355 -4.79 -7.46 -11.39
N ALA A 356 -6.07 -7.74 -11.15
CA ALA A 356 -6.65 -9.06 -11.32
C ALA A 356 -6.52 -9.56 -12.77
N SER A 357 -6.77 -8.70 -13.76
CA SER A 357 -6.57 -9.05 -15.17
C SER A 357 -5.10 -9.37 -15.50
N ALA A 358 -4.15 -8.70 -14.86
CA ALA A 358 -2.73 -8.95 -15.02
C ALA A 358 -2.24 -10.14 -14.16
N GLY A 359 -3.06 -10.72 -13.29
CA GLY A 359 -2.63 -11.82 -12.40
C GLY A 359 -1.75 -11.34 -11.24
N THR A 360 -1.96 -10.11 -10.78
CA THR A 360 -1.28 -9.50 -9.63
C THR A 360 -2.29 -8.82 -8.69
N ILE A 361 -1.82 -8.07 -7.69
CA ILE A 361 -2.59 -7.35 -6.68
C ILE A 361 -2.45 -5.84 -6.86
N ALA A 362 -3.48 -5.09 -6.46
CA ALA A 362 -3.50 -3.63 -6.54
C ALA A 362 -2.28 -2.97 -5.86
N ALA A 363 -1.81 -3.54 -4.74
CA ALA A 363 -0.66 -3.02 -4.03
C ALA A 363 0.63 -3.03 -4.89
N GLU A 364 0.82 -4.02 -5.76
CA GLU A 364 1.97 -4.09 -6.66
C GLU A 364 1.91 -2.96 -7.70
N LEU A 365 0.73 -2.69 -8.27
CA LEU A 365 0.58 -1.61 -9.26
C LEU A 365 0.81 -0.23 -8.65
N LEU A 366 0.24 0.02 -7.46
CA LEU A 366 0.36 1.30 -6.78
C LEU A 366 1.80 1.58 -6.32
N THR A 367 2.49 0.55 -5.79
CA THR A 367 3.88 0.68 -5.32
C THR A 367 4.92 0.58 -6.44
N GLY A 368 4.55 0.02 -7.59
CA GLY A 368 5.45 -0.26 -8.71
C GLY A 368 5.68 0.93 -9.65
N LEU A 369 4.96 2.04 -9.50
CA LEU A 369 5.19 3.24 -10.32
C LEU A 369 6.62 3.73 -10.17
N SER A 370 7.30 3.89 -11.30
CA SER A 370 8.70 4.34 -11.30
C SER A 370 8.81 5.86 -11.21
N ALA A 371 9.99 6.35 -10.82
CA ALA A 371 10.28 7.79 -10.77
C ALA A 371 10.16 8.51 -12.13
N ARG A 372 10.03 7.76 -13.25
CA ARG A 372 9.78 8.31 -14.58
C ARG A 372 8.36 8.86 -14.75
N VAL A 373 7.44 8.50 -13.87
CA VAL A 373 6.04 8.93 -13.94
C VAL A 373 5.87 10.22 -13.14
N PRO A 374 5.59 11.37 -13.79
CA PRO A 374 5.24 12.59 -13.09
C PRO A 374 3.98 12.38 -12.25
N VAL A 375 3.97 12.95 -11.04
CA VAL A 375 2.82 12.87 -10.13
C VAL A 375 2.21 14.25 -9.94
N ALA A 376 0.94 14.40 -10.32
CA ALA A 376 0.14 15.58 -10.08
C ALA A 376 -0.68 15.42 -8.80
N SER A 377 -0.56 16.37 -7.87
CA SER A 377 -1.38 16.39 -6.64
C SER A 377 -2.76 17.00 -6.88
N ALA A 378 -3.76 16.43 -6.22
CA ALA A 378 -5.14 16.91 -6.11
C ALA A 378 -5.61 16.82 -4.64
N GLY A 379 -6.64 17.59 -4.29
CA GLY A 379 -7.20 17.63 -2.93
C GLY A 379 -6.45 18.54 -1.95
N LEU A 380 -7.02 18.66 -0.74
CA LEU A 380 -6.72 19.55 0.40
C LEU A 380 -5.98 20.88 0.09
N GLY A 381 -6.40 21.53 -1.00
CA GLY A 381 -6.17 22.95 -1.31
C GLY A 381 -4.80 23.30 -1.91
N ARG A 382 -4.61 23.07 -3.22
CA ARG A 382 -3.40 23.39 -4.01
C ARG A 382 -2.67 24.68 -3.58
N ALA A 383 -1.36 24.56 -3.35
CA ALA A 383 -0.40 25.59 -3.71
C ALA A 383 0.64 24.96 -4.67
N PRO A 384 1.15 25.72 -5.66
CA PRO A 384 1.65 25.25 -6.95
C PRO A 384 2.85 24.31 -6.93
#